data_AF-A0A8I0A6N0-F1
#
_entry.id   AF-A0A8I0A6N0-F1
#
_cell.length_a   1.000
_cell.length_b   1.000
_cell.length_c   1.000
_cell.angle_alpha   90.00
_cell.angle_beta   90.00
_cell.angle_gamma   90.00
#
_symmetry.space_group_name_H-M   'P 1'
#
loop_
_entity.id
_entity.type
_entity.pdbx_description
1 polymer ?
#
loop_
_entity_poly.entity_id
_entity_poly.type
_entity_poly.pdbx_seq_one_letter_code
_entity_poly.pdbx_strand_id
1 'polypeptide(L)'
;MQDLVIKTGANIPYLLSDNEEKNIIVRVGVQPSDEIRKDFMEKEKVNSGVDLCLVLDVSVSMTDVIEQDNVEYGSRFEVAKKAVESLIKNSSEEDNLSLITYNDLPTVVFKNISGRNKDFMLTELNKVTVSGNTNISAAIREARILMKEETSDKVKKIIFVTDGIPTCDTEEDGIREAEYLGDDSISLDCLGVGNKDIKFSFLEKLSIPSNGRTDIISNGEEAVKIFHNLFDKSKQVIMTNVKLRLTEISPLVRITDHYRGTPEKKYLGKAKISSDREYVINIGQIEKDQLYNFYFNVTVSSRVNLKGPFNIMKTAVEYCIPDMYGDKVKTNANVVVVEFGTDSRRSRYRVGDIERNFKMVEIKRYEDEIEEDSKDGNDARVINNLQRIIGICEYLKNEELITGYKGILEKYREEKKLDMSKMNENRNTSTKIGDDGLINLPLDIESIFEDQ
;
A
#
# COMPACT_ATOMS: atom_id res chain seq x y z
N MET A 1 10.85 -1.45 27.71
CA MET A 1 9.58 -1.25 27.00
C MET A 1 9.89 -1.37 25.51
N GLN A 2 9.16 -2.19 24.75
CA GLN A 2 9.36 -2.28 23.30
C GLN A 2 8.32 -1.38 22.63
N ASP A 3 8.72 -0.30 21.96
CA ASP A 3 7.76 0.63 21.35
C ASP A 3 6.99 -0.03 20.18
N LEU A 4 7.64 -0.98 19.50
CA LEU A 4 7.14 -1.68 18.32
C LEU A 4 7.29 -3.19 18.50
N VAL A 5 6.35 -3.99 18.01
CA VAL A 5 6.36 -5.46 18.07
C VAL A 5 6.54 -6.06 16.68
N ILE A 6 7.47 -7.02 16.57
CA ILE A 6 7.72 -7.79 15.35
C ILE A 6 7.23 -9.24 15.54
N LYS A 7 6.17 -9.62 14.83
CA LYS A 7 5.59 -10.98 14.87
C LYS A 7 5.96 -11.76 13.61
N THR A 8 6.82 -12.76 13.74
CA THR A 8 7.27 -13.58 12.60
C THR A 8 6.65 -14.98 12.62
N GLY A 9 6.51 -15.60 11.45
CA GLY A 9 6.10 -17.00 11.34
C GLY A 9 6.30 -17.56 9.94
N ALA A 10 6.25 -18.88 9.81
CA ALA A 10 6.27 -19.57 8.53
C ALA A 10 4.99 -20.41 8.36
N ASN A 11 4.48 -20.53 7.13
CA ASN A 11 3.33 -21.40 6.87
C ASN A 11 3.65 -22.89 7.17
N ILE A 12 4.91 -23.29 6.99
CA ILE A 12 5.43 -24.61 7.34
C ILE A 12 6.54 -24.44 8.39
N PRO A 13 6.21 -24.48 9.69
CA PRO A 13 7.22 -24.31 10.74
C PRO A 13 8.11 -25.54 10.95
N TYR A 14 7.70 -26.70 10.45
CA TYR A 14 8.43 -27.97 10.57
C TYR A 14 8.84 -28.50 9.21
N LEU A 15 10.15 -28.56 8.94
CA LEU A 15 10.70 -28.98 7.65
C LEU A 15 11.28 -30.38 7.73
N LEU A 16 11.03 -31.17 6.69
CA LEU A 16 11.60 -32.51 6.57
C LEU A 16 13.06 -32.41 6.10
N SER A 17 13.98 -33.07 6.79
CA SER A 17 15.38 -33.21 6.38
C SER A 17 15.52 -34.41 5.44
N ASP A 18 15.25 -34.20 4.16
CA ASP A 18 15.25 -35.22 3.11
C ASP A 18 16.10 -34.84 1.88
N ASN A 19 16.93 -33.80 1.99
CA ASN A 19 17.74 -33.22 0.91
C ASN A 19 16.96 -32.59 -0.24
N GLU A 20 15.64 -32.46 -0.14
CA GLU A 20 14.80 -31.74 -1.11
C GLU A 20 14.61 -30.27 -0.72
N GLU A 21 14.64 -29.38 -1.71
CA GLU A 21 14.39 -27.95 -1.49
C GLU A 21 12.99 -27.72 -0.92
N LYS A 22 12.89 -26.85 0.08
CA LYS A 22 11.63 -26.54 0.76
C LYS A 22 11.16 -25.14 0.38
N ASN A 23 9.97 -25.04 -0.20
CA ASN A 23 9.32 -23.77 -0.45
C ASN A 23 8.36 -23.46 0.69
N ILE A 24 8.60 -22.34 1.37
CA ILE A 24 7.79 -21.86 2.48
C ILE A 24 7.43 -20.40 2.24
N ILE A 25 6.37 -19.97 2.92
CA ILE A 25 5.96 -18.59 3.02
C ILE A 25 6.34 -18.11 4.40
N VAL A 26 7.13 -17.05 4.47
CA VAL A 26 7.46 -16.38 5.73
C VAL A 26 6.62 -15.11 5.86
N ARG A 27 5.95 -14.94 6.99
CA ARG A 27 5.22 -13.72 7.36
C ARG A 27 6.03 -12.93 8.38
N VAL A 28 6.17 -11.63 8.14
CA VAL A 28 6.73 -10.66 9.09
C VAL A 28 5.68 -9.58 9.33
N GLY A 29 5.12 -9.58 10.54
CA GLY A 29 4.19 -8.56 11.02
C GLY A 29 4.91 -7.49 11.83
N VAL A 30 4.59 -6.23 11.59
CA VAL A 30 5.12 -5.05 12.28
C VAL A 30 3.93 -4.23 12.77
N GLN A 31 3.88 -3.94 14.06
CA GLN A 31 2.82 -3.12 14.66
C GLN A 31 3.35 -2.33 15.86
N PRO A 32 2.73 -1.18 16.18
CA PRO A 32 2.91 -0.56 17.49
C PRO A 32 2.61 -1.54 18.63
N SER A 33 3.34 -1.38 19.74
CA SER A 33 3.09 -2.11 20.99
C SER A 33 1.81 -1.64 21.68
N ASP A 34 1.28 -2.43 22.61
CA ASP A 34 0.11 -2.00 23.37
C ASP A 34 0.47 -0.86 24.34
N GLU A 35 1.71 -0.82 24.84
CA GLU A 35 2.19 0.28 25.68
C GLU A 35 2.21 1.61 24.93
N ILE A 36 2.86 1.66 23.75
CA ILE A 36 2.94 2.91 22.97
C ILE A 36 1.53 3.36 22.54
N ARG A 37 0.64 2.42 22.22
CA ARG A 37 -0.74 2.75 21.83
C ARG A 37 -1.50 3.42 22.96
N LYS A 38 -1.35 2.94 24.21
CA LYS A 38 -1.95 3.55 25.40
C LYS A 38 -1.39 4.95 25.66
N ASP A 39 -0.07 5.12 25.58
CA ASP A 39 0.58 6.43 25.77
C ASP A 39 0.04 7.48 24.80
N PHE A 40 -0.24 7.11 23.55
CA PHE A 40 -0.83 8.01 22.55
C PHE A 40 -2.37 8.14 22.65
N MET A 41 -3.06 7.26 23.39
CA MET A 41 -4.49 7.43 23.70
C MET A 41 -4.72 8.44 24.83
N GLU A 42 -3.81 8.50 25.81
CA GLU A 42 -3.89 9.46 26.92
C GLU A 42 -3.51 10.89 26.49
N LYS A 43 -2.87 11.05 25.34
CA LYS A 43 -2.59 12.37 24.76
C LYS A 43 -3.85 12.95 24.11
N GLU A 44 -4.13 14.23 24.38
CA GLU A 44 -5.22 14.96 23.71
C GLU A 44 -5.06 15.02 22.18
N LYS A 45 -3.83 14.90 21.65
CA LYS A 45 -3.52 14.85 20.21
C LYS A 45 -2.42 13.84 19.91
N VAL A 46 -2.63 12.99 18.89
CA VAL A 46 -1.67 11.97 18.44
C VAL A 46 -0.54 12.57 17.58
N ASN A 47 -0.82 13.67 16.87
CA ASN A 47 0.14 14.47 16.11
C ASN A 47 -0.35 15.95 16.06
N SER A 48 0.57 16.90 15.96
CA SER A 48 0.37 18.36 15.86
C SER A 48 -0.17 18.87 14.50
N GLY A 49 -0.89 18.03 13.75
CA GLY A 49 -1.39 18.30 12.40
C GLY A 49 -0.53 17.66 11.30
N VAL A 50 -0.94 17.79 10.05
CA VAL A 50 -0.22 17.22 8.89
C VAL A 50 0.14 18.28 7.87
N ASP A 51 1.28 18.11 7.21
CA ASP A 51 1.59 18.83 5.97
C ASP A 51 1.12 17.96 4.81
N LEU A 52 0.02 18.34 4.18
CA LEU A 52 -0.60 17.61 3.07
C LEU A 52 -0.47 18.40 1.77
N CYS A 53 0.12 17.78 0.75
CA CYS A 53 0.10 18.28 -0.62
C CYS A 53 -0.89 17.48 -1.47
N LEU A 54 -1.89 18.16 -2.01
CA LEU A 54 -2.79 17.62 -3.00
C LEU A 54 -2.20 17.87 -4.39
N VAL A 55 -2.08 16.82 -5.19
CA VAL A 55 -1.61 16.92 -6.58
C VAL A 55 -2.76 16.47 -7.48
N LEU A 56 -3.36 17.43 -8.18
CA LEU A 56 -4.60 17.25 -8.92
C LEU A 56 -4.34 17.34 -10.43
N ASP A 57 -4.68 16.28 -11.14
CA ASP A 57 -4.72 16.28 -12.60
C ASP A 57 -5.77 17.27 -13.11
N VAL A 58 -5.37 18.13 -14.03
CA VAL A 58 -6.25 19.08 -14.72
C VAL A 58 -6.10 18.95 -16.24
N SER A 59 -5.66 17.80 -16.74
CA SER A 59 -5.58 17.49 -18.16
C SER A 59 -6.98 17.32 -18.79
N VAL A 60 -7.07 17.45 -20.12
CA VAL A 60 -8.35 17.45 -20.84
C VAL A 60 -9.20 16.19 -20.59
N SER A 61 -8.57 15.03 -20.34
CA SER A 61 -9.30 13.79 -20.00
C SER A 61 -10.17 13.94 -18.75
N MET A 62 -9.80 14.83 -17.83
CA MET A 62 -10.57 15.08 -16.61
C MET A 62 -11.94 15.74 -16.88
N THR A 63 -12.22 16.17 -18.12
CA THR A 63 -13.56 16.61 -18.54
C THR A 63 -14.52 15.47 -18.82
N ASP A 64 -14.03 14.24 -18.97
CA ASP A 64 -14.86 13.07 -19.22
C ASP A 64 -15.83 12.84 -18.06
N VAL A 65 -17.05 12.42 -18.40
CA VAL A 65 -18.11 12.15 -17.43
C VAL A 65 -17.92 10.76 -16.83
N ILE A 66 -18.07 10.66 -15.51
CA ILE A 66 -18.16 9.37 -14.85
C ILE A 66 -19.60 8.88 -14.92
N GLU A 67 -19.78 7.77 -15.62
CA GLU A 67 -21.06 7.09 -15.78
C GLU A 67 -20.97 5.67 -15.21
N GLN A 68 -21.92 5.31 -14.35
CA GLN A 68 -22.05 3.95 -13.83
C GLN A 68 -23.53 3.57 -13.78
N ASP A 69 -23.88 2.39 -14.29
CA ASP A 69 -25.26 1.88 -14.32
C ASP A 69 -26.29 2.85 -14.97
N ASN A 70 -25.85 3.58 -16.01
CA ASN A 70 -26.61 4.66 -16.69
C ASN A 70 -26.93 5.88 -15.81
N VAL A 71 -26.14 6.11 -14.75
CA VAL A 71 -26.19 7.30 -13.90
C VAL A 71 -24.93 8.12 -14.11
N GLU A 72 -25.10 9.40 -14.46
CA GLU A 72 -24.01 10.38 -14.57
C GLU A 72 -23.71 11.03 -13.21
N TYR A 73 -22.45 10.98 -12.79
CA TYR A 73 -21.99 11.54 -11.50
C TYR A 73 -21.28 12.90 -11.63
N GLY A 74 -21.14 13.39 -12.87
CA GLY A 74 -20.40 14.60 -13.23
C GLY A 74 -19.05 14.29 -13.88
N SER A 75 -18.32 15.33 -14.26
CA SER A 75 -16.97 15.17 -14.81
C SER A 75 -16.00 14.65 -13.75
N ARG A 76 -14.94 13.96 -14.18
CA ARG A 76 -13.85 13.49 -13.30
C ARG A 76 -13.25 14.64 -12.49
N PHE A 77 -13.04 15.79 -13.12
CA PHE A 77 -12.55 16.99 -12.45
C PHE A 77 -13.51 17.48 -11.36
N GLU A 78 -14.82 17.55 -11.62
CA GLU A 78 -15.81 17.99 -10.62
C GLU A 78 -15.86 17.04 -9.42
N VAL A 79 -15.77 15.73 -9.66
CA VAL A 79 -15.73 14.72 -8.59
C VAL A 79 -14.47 14.87 -7.73
N ALA A 80 -13.30 15.00 -8.35
CA ALA A 80 -12.04 15.22 -7.64
C ALA A 80 -12.05 16.56 -6.88
N LYS A 81 -12.52 17.64 -7.51
CA LYS A 81 -12.63 18.97 -6.91
C LYS A 81 -13.53 18.97 -5.67
N LYS A 82 -14.67 18.27 -5.70
CA LYS A 82 -15.55 18.12 -4.52
C LYS A 82 -14.84 17.47 -3.33
N ALA A 83 -13.99 16.47 -3.59
CA ALA A 83 -13.20 15.83 -2.53
C ALA A 83 -12.16 16.78 -1.92
N VAL A 84 -11.45 17.54 -2.78
CA VAL A 84 -10.50 18.58 -2.35
C VAL A 84 -11.22 19.66 -1.53
N GLU A 85 -12.38 20.14 -1.97
CA GLU A 85 -13.19 21.10 -1.21
C GLU A 85 -13.59 20.56 0.16
N SER A 86 -14.01 19.30 0.23
CA SER A 86 -14.38 18.67 1.50
C SER A 86 -13.17 18.57 2.42
N LEU A 87 -12.00 18.20 1.91
CA LEU A 87 -10.78 18.14 2.71
C LEU A 87 -10.39 19.51 3.27
N ILE A 88 -10.43 20.57 2.44
CA ILE A 88 -10.16 21.95 2.89
C ILE A 88 -11.14 22.34 4.01
N LYS A 89 -12.43 22.04 3.85
CA LYS A 89 -13.46 22.36 4.85
C LYS A 89 -13.25 21.61 6.17
N ASN A 90 -12.75 20.38 6.13
CA ASN A 90 -12.53 19.54 7.32
C ASN A 90 -11.11 19.64 7.91
N SER A 91 -10.19 20.38 7.27
CA SER A 91 -8.88 20.67 7.84
C SER A 91 -8.98 21.46 9.16
N SER A 92 -8.11 21.14 10.11
CA SER A 92 -7.93 21.88 11.36
C SER A 92 -6.95 23.02 11.17
N GLU A 93 -6.86 23.94 12.14
CA GLU A 93 -5.94 25.09 12.03
C GLU A 93 -4.47 24.66 12.11
N GLU A 94 -4.20 23.49 12.67
CA GLU A 94 -2.89 22.86 12.76
C GLU A 94 -2.52 22.10 11.49
N ASP A 95 -3.46 21.79 10.61
CA ASP A 95 -3.16 21.17 9.32
C ASP A 95 -2.69 22.23 8.33
N ASN A 96 -1.71 21.88 7.51
CA ASN A 96 -1.21 22.72 6.43
C ASN A 96 -1.50 22.05 5.11
N LEU A 97 -2.11 22.79 4.18
CA LEU A 97 -2.47 22.28 2.87
C LEU A 97 -1.70 23.01 1.76
N SER A 98 -1.25 22.23 0.80
CA SER A 98 -0.72 22.71 -0.48
C SER A 98 -1.53 22.08 -1.61
N LEU A 99 -1.72 22.81 -2.71
CA LEU A 99 -2.37 22.31 -3.92
C LEU A 99 -1.47 22.59 -5.11
N ILE A 100 -1.10 21.50 -5.79
CA ILE A 100 -0.46 21.52 -7.10
C ILE A 100 -1.50 21.00 -8.08
N THR A 101 -1.72 21.72 -9.17
CA THR A 101 -2.43 21.21 -10.33
C THR A 101 -1.42 20.88 -11.40
N TYR A 102 -1.66 19.87 -12.23
CA TYR A 102 -0.73 19.56 -13.31
C TYR A 102 -1.45 19.18 -14.60
N ASN A 103 -0.80 19.54 -15.70
CA ASN A 103 -1.10 19.10 -17.03
C ASN A 103 0.20 18.78 -17.77
N ASP A 104 0.59 19.57 -18.78
CA ASP A 104 1.94 19.57 -19.36
C ASP A 104 3.02 19.94 -18.33
N LEU A 105 2.68 20.84 -17.39
CA LEU A 105 3.56 21.34 -16.35
C LEU A 105 2.82 21.43 -15.00
N PRO A 106 3.50 21.21 -13.87
CA PRO A 106 2.93 21.46 -12.57
C PRO A 106 2.80 22.95 -12.29
N THR A 107 1.73 23.34 -11.62
CA THR A 107 1.45 24.70 -11.15
C THR A 107 1.07 24.65 -9.68
N VAL A 108 1.84 25.34 -8.83
CA VAL A 108 1.51 25.50 -7.41
C VAL A 108 0.38 26.54 -7.29
N VAL A 109 -0.82 26.10 -6.92
CA VAL A 109 -1.99 26.96 -6.73
C VAL A 109 -1.90 27.69 -5.39
N PHE A 110 -1.56 26.96 -4.34
CA PHE A 110 -1.20 27.51 -3.03
C PHE A 110 -0.25 26.55 -2.31
N LYS A 111 0.59 27.09 -1.42
CA LYS A 111 1.62 26.37 -0.69
C LYS A 111 1.50 26.63 0.81
N ASN A 112 1.51 25.55 1.59
CA ASN A 112 1.60 25.53 3.05
C ASN A 112 0.65 26.51 3.74
N ILE A 113 -0.63 26.43 3.38
CA ILE A 113 -1.68 27.27 3.96
C ILE A 113 -2.30 26.52 5.13
N SER A 114 -2.22 27.10 6.33
CA SER A 114 -2.93 26.60 7.50
C SER A 114 -4.43 26.46 7.22
N GLY A 115 -5.04 25.38 7.71
CA GLY A 115 -6.48 25.12 7.62
C GLY A 115 -7.34 26.17 8.33
N ARG A 116 -6.77 27.18 8.99
CA ARG A 116 -7.49 28.39 9.40
C ARG A 116 -7.95 29.25 8.20
N ASN A 117 -7.21 29.25 7.09
CA ASN A 117 -7.44 30.11 5.92
C ASN A 117 -8.25 29.40 4.81
N LYS A 118 -9.37 28.77 5.19
CA LYS A 118 -10.20 27.96 4.28
C LYS A 118 -10.75 28.76 3.10
N ASP A 119 -11.22 29.97 3.36
CA ASP A 119 -11.84 30.82 2.32
C ASP A 119 -10.85 31.18 1.21
N PHE A 120 -9.58 31.41 1.55
CA PHE A 120 -8.52 31.64 0.59
C PHE A 120 -8.30 30.41 -0.30
N MET A 121 -8.11 29.23 0.31
CA MET A 121 -7.89 27.98 -0.43
C MET A 121 -9.07 27.63 -1.35
N LEU A 122 -10.31 27.79 -0.87
CA LEU A 122 -11.51 27.56 -1.67
C LEU A 122 -11.62 28.56 -2.84
N THR A 123 -11.22 29.82 -2.62
CA THR A 123 -11.20 30.84 -3.67
C THR A 123 -10.19 30.49 -4.76
N GLU A 124 -8.97 30.09 -4.41
CA GLU A 124 -7.95 29.69 -5.38
C GLU A 124 -8.33 28.40 -6.12
N LEU A 125 -8.86 27.39 -5.41
CA LEU A 125 -9.36 26.16 -6.02
C LEU A 125 -10.46 26.43 -7.06
N ASN A 126 -11.32 27.44 -6.83
CA ASN A 126 -12.37 27.80 -7.77
C ASN A 126 -11.88 28.43 -9.07
N LYS A 127 -10.62 28.91 -9.12
CA LYS A 127 -10.00 29.44 -10.34
C LYS A 127 -9.35 28.35 -11.20
N VAL A 128 -9.19 27.14 -10.66
CA VAL A 128 -8.56 26.03 -11.38
C VAL A 128 -9.44 25.61 -12.55
N THR A 129 -8.83 25.50 -13.73
CA THR A 129 -9.48 25.09 -14.97
C THR A 129 -8.73 23.92 -15.61
N VAL A 130 -9.47 23.12 -16.38
CA VAL A 130 -8.95 21.94 -17.08
C VAL A 130 -8.32 22.37 -18.41
N SER A 131 -7.11 21.91 -18.70
CA SER A 131 -6.37 22.17 -19.95
C SER A 131 -5.13 21.27 -20.08
N GLY A 132 -4.62 21.08 -21.30
CA GLY A 132 -3.29 20.48 -21.55
C GLY A 132 -3.25 18.95 -21.49
N ASN A 133 -2.03 18.40 -21.56
CA ASN A 133 -1.74 16.95 -21.47
C ASN A 133 -1.41 16.52 -20.03
N THR A 134 -0.66 15.44 -19.83
CA THR A 134 -0.44 14.80 -18.51
C THR A 134 1.04 14.45 -18.30
N ASN A 135 1.72 15.17 -17.40
CA ASN A 135 3.13 14.99 -17.03
C ASN A 135 3.28 14.62 -15.54
N ILE A 136 3.33 13.33 -15.26
CA ILE A 136 3.18 12.80 -13.89
C ILE A 136 4.48 12.95 -13.10
N SER A 137 5.63 12.60 -13.67
CA SER A 137 6.93 12.72 -13.02
C SER A 137 7.25 14.16 -12.63
N ALA A 138 6.92 15.14 -13.47
CA ALA A 138 7.10 16.54 -13.13
C ALA A 138 6.23 16.97 -11.95
N ALA A 139 4.97 16.51 -11.90
CA ALA A 139 4.06 16.81 -10.80
C ALA A 139 4.53 16.20 -9.47
N ILE A 140 4.95 14.93 -9.49
CA ILE A 140 5.49 14.24 -8.30
C ILE A 140 6.78 14.92 -7.83
N ARG A 141 7.67 15.31 -8.76
CA ARG A 141 8.90 16.04 -8.43
C ARG A 141 8.62 17.40 -7.79
N GLU A 142 7.69 18.18 -8.34
CA GLU A 142 7.34 19.49 -7.78
C GLU A 142 6.75 19.33 -6.37
N ALA A 143 5.87 18.35 -6.17
CA ALA A 143 5.33 18.03 -4.86
C ALA A 143 6.43 17.64 -3.88
N ARG A 144 7.40 16.81 -4.30
CA ARG A 144 8.58 16.46 -3.50
C ARG A 144 9.37 17.69 -3.09
N ILE A 145 9.70 18.59 -4.03
CA ILE A 145 10.47 19.81 -3.77
C ILE A 145 9.73 20.67 -2.74
N LEU A 146 8.44 20.94 -2.98
CA LEU A 146 7.60 21.70 -2.08
C LEU A 146 7.62 21.10 -0.67
N MET A 147 7.37 19.80 -0.53
CA MET A 147 7.32 19.11 0.75
C MET A 147 8.67 19.08 1.47
N LYS A 148 9.79 19.07 0.75
CA LYS A 148 11.13 19.15 1.35
C LYS A 148 11.48 20.54 1.86
N GLU A 149 10.99 21.59 1.20
CA GLU A 149 11.19 22.97 1.65
C GLU A 149 10.44 23.27 2.95
N GLU A 150 9.40 22.50 3.27
CA GLU A 150 8.69 22.63 4.54
C GLU A 150 9.60 22.24 5.71
N THR A 151 9.78 23.19 6.63
CA THR A 151 10.65 23.06 7.80
C THR A 151 9.93 22.48 9.02
N SER A 152 8.65 22.15 8.88
CA SER A 152 7.87 21.56 9.95
C SER A 152 8.25 20.09 10.16
N ASP A 153 8.26 19.65 11.43
CA ASP A 153 8.46 18.25 11.82
C ASP A 153 7.18 17.40 11.67
N LYS A 154 6.13 17.96 11.04
CA LYS A 154 4.87 17.26 10.85
C LYS A 154 5.01 16.14 9.84
N VAL A 155 4.07 15.21 9.93
CA VAL A 155 3.90 14.15 8.94
C VAL A 155 3.64 14.77 7.57
N LYS A 156 4.50 14.42 6.61
CA LYS A 156 4.46 14.87 5.23
C LYS A 156 3.77 13.84 4.35
N LYS A 157 2.73 14.27 3.64
CA LYS A 157 1.94 13.40 2.80
C LYS A 157 1.52 14.05 1.50
N ILE A 158 1.50 13.25 0.44
CA ILE A 158 0.99 13.62 -0.87
C ILE A 158 -0.22 12.72 -1.19
N ILE A 159 -1.31 13.34 -1.62
CA ILE A 159 -2.42 12.64 -2.29
C ILE A 159 -2.39 13.05 -3.75
N PHE A 160 -2.10 12.09 -4.61
CA PHE A 160 -2.00 12.25 -6.05
C PHE A 160 -3.27 11.73 -6.72
N VAL A 161 -3.91 12.57 -7.53
CA VAL A 161 -5.20 12.29 -8.15
C VAL A 161 -5.04 12.40 -9.66
N THR A 162 -5.40 11.35 -10.39
CA THR A 162 -5.30 11.31 -11.85
C THR A 162 -6.38 10.42 -12.45
N ASP A 163 -6.75 10.68 -13.71
CA ASP A 163 -7.61 9.79 -14.49
C ASP A 163 -6.87 9.06 -15.62
N GLY A 164 -5.57 9.29 -15.76
CA GLY A 164 -4.87 9.04 -17.01
C GLY A 164 -3.55 8.29 -16.89
N ILE A 165 -3.06 7.92 -18.07
CA ILE A 165 -1.70 7.42 -18.32
C ILE A 165 -0.82 8.64 -18.62
N PRO A 166 0.43 8.70 -18.13
CA PRO A 166 1.34 9.77 -18.50
C PRO A 166 1.47 9.89 -20.02
N THR A 167 1.38 11.11 -20.55
CA THR A 167 1.44 11.40 -22.00
C THR A 167 2.66 12.22 -22.38
N CYS A 168 3.24 12.97 -21.44
CA CYS A 168 4.46 13.75 -21.65
C CYS A 168 5.74 13.03 -21.20
N ASP A 169 5.61 11.94 -20.45
CA ASP A 169 6.69 11.21 -19.81
C ASP A 169 6.43 9.70 -19.74
N THR A 170 7.35 8.94 -19.13
CA THR A 170 7.24 7.48 -19.00
C THR A 170 6.80 7.07 -17.60
N GLU A 171 6.24 5.87 -17.48
CA GLU A 171 5.92 5.28 -16.17
C GLU A 171 7.17 5.11 -15.31
N GLU A 172 8.29 4.74 -15.92
CA GLU A 172 9.58 4.59 -15.25
C GLU A 172 10.08 5.91 -14.65
N ASP A 173 9.82 7.05 -15.31
CA ASP A 173 10.16 8.36 -14.77
C ASP A 173 9.32 8.71 -13.55
N GLY A 174 8.01 8.43 -13.59
CA GLY A 174 7.12 8.61 -12.45
C GLY A 174 7.50 7.72 -11.26
N ILE A 175 7.79 6.43 -11.51
CA ILE A 175 8.23 5.49 -10.47
C ILE A 175 9.52 5.96 -9.82
N ARG A 176 10.48 6.48 -10.59
CA ARG A 176 11.74 7.01 -10.05
C ARG A 176 11.52 8.19 -9.11
N GLU A 177 10.61 9.11 -9.45
CA GLU A 177 10.28 10.23 -8.56
C GLU A 177 9.56 9.76 -7.29
N ALA A 178 8.73 8.72 -7.39
CA ALA A 178 8.11 8.10 -6.23
C ALA A 178 9.11 7.37 -5.31
N GLU A 179 10.14 6.72 -5.88
CA GLU A 179 11.25 6.15 -5.10
C GLU A 179 11.94 7.23 -4.26
N TYR A 180 12.21 8.38 -4.87
CA TYR A 180 12.80 9.50 -4.13
C TYR A 180 11.90 10.07 -3.02
N LEU A 181 10.57 10.09 -3.21
CA LEU A 181 9.64 10.45 -2.14
C LEU A 181 9.75 9.48 -0.95
N GLY A 182 9.82 8.17 -1.24
CA GLY A 182 10.04 7.14 -0.24
C GLY A 182 11.34 7.35 0.54
N ASP A 183 12.44 7.65 -0.15
CA ASP A 183 13.74 7.94 0.47
C ASP A 183 13.70 9.16 1.40
N ASP A 184 12.91 10.18 1.04
CA ASP A 184 12.69 11.38 1.84
C ASP A 184 11.60 11.22 2.92
N SER A 185 11.07 10.00 3.13
CA SER A 185 10.01 9.69 4.09
C SER A 185 8.69 10.47 3.87
N ILE A 186 8.40 10.83 2.63
CA ILE A 186 7.14 11.49 2.22
C ILE A 186 6.21 10.41 1.65
N SER A 187 5.02 10.25 2.24
CA SER A 187 4.02 9.27 1.78
C SER A 187 3.32 9.74 0.51
N LEU A 188 3.06 8.82 -0.42
CA LEU A 188 2.35 9.08 -1.69
C LEU A 188 1.17 8.12 -1.83
N ASP A 189 -0.04 8.63 -1.61
CA ASP A 189 -1.27 7.91 -1.92
C ASP A 189 -1.73 8.29 -3.33
N CYS A 190 -2.17 7.31 -4.13
CA CYS A 190 -2.56 7.51 -5.52
C CYS A 190 -4.04 7.17 -5.71
N LEU A 191 -4.82 8.09 -6.26
CA LEU A 191 -6.25 7.96 -6.48
C LEU A 191 -6.56 8.08 -7.97
N GLY A 192 -7.14 7.01 -8.52
CA GLY A 192 -7.63 6.97 -9.90
C GLY A 192 -9.05 7.54 -9.96
N VAL A 193 -9.35 8.43 -10.90
CA VAL A 193 -10.70 8.97 -11.08
C VAL A 193 -11.37 8.33 -12.29
N GLY A 194 -12.46 7.59 -12.05
CA GLY A 194 -13.11 6.75 -13.05
C GLY A 194 -12.39 5.40 -13.28
N ASN A 195 -13.02 4.51 -14.05
CA ASN A 195 -12.64 3.08 -14.05
C ASN A 195 -12.02 2.62 -15.38
N LYS A 196 -12.33 3.29 -16.50
CA LYS A 196 -12.08 2.77 -17.85
C LYS A 196 -10.67 3.05 -18.38
N ASP A 197 -10.16 4.26 -18.17
CA ASP A 197 -8.94 4.74 -18.82
C ASP A 197 -7.75 4.88 -17.85
N ILE A 198 -7.98 4.57 -16.57
CA ILE A 198 -6.91 4.57 -15.57
C ILE A 198 -6.01 3.35 -15.75
N LYS A 199 -4.71 3.53 -15.52
CA LYS A 199 -3.77 2.42 -15.37
C LYS A 199 -3.52 2.13 -13.89
N PHE A 200 -4.43 1.39 -13.26
CA PHE A 200 -4.36 1.14 -11.81
C PHE A 200 -3.06 0.45 -11.38
N SER A 201 -2.53 -0.46 -12.20
CA SER A 201 -1.23 -1.12 -11.97
C SER A 201 -0.06 -0.14 -11.88
N PHE A 202 -0.14 0.99 -12.59
CA PHE A 202 0.86 2.05 -12.51
C PHE A 202 0.71 2.86 -11.21
N LEU A 203 -0.52 3.18 -10.79
CA LEU A 203 -0.78 3.86 -9.50
C LEU A 203 -0.33 3.02 -8.29
N GLU A 204 -0.49 1.70 -8.35
CA GLU A 204 0.07 0.80 -7.35
C GLU A 204 1.60 0.91 -7.31
N LYS A 205 2.27 0.93 -8.47
CA LYS A 205 3.73 1.07 -8.55
C LYS A 205 4.24 2.42 -8.02
N LEU A 206 3.51 3.52 -8.27
CA LEU A 206 3.85 4.84 -7.73
C LEU A 206 3.77 4.88 -6.20
N SER A 207 2.80 4.22 -5.60
CA SER A 207 2.59 4.28 -4.15
C SER A 207 3.43 3.27 -3.35
N ILE A 208 3.98 2.23 -4.00
CA ILE A 208 4.79 1.19 -3.33
C ILE A 208 5.99 1.76 -2.55
N PRO A 209 6.86 2.62 -3.13
CA PRO A 209 8.12 3.01 -2.51
C PRO A 209 7.98 3.77 -1.19
N SER A 210 6.87 4.49 -1.02
CA SER A 210 6.54 5.26 0.19
C SER A 210 5.49 4.58 1.07
N ASN A 211 5.17 3.31 0.77
CA ASN A 211 4.16 2.51 1.48
C ASN A 211 2.74 3.13 1.44
N GLY A 212 2.45 3.94 0.43
CA GLY A 212 1.15 4.57 0.24
C GLY A 212 0.05 3.62 -0.26
N ARG A 213 -1.15 4.17 -0.30
CA ARG A 213 -2.41 3.51 -0.65
C ARG A 213 -2.85 3.82 -2.07
N THR A 214 -3.70 2.96 -2.62
CA THR A 214 -4.28 3.16 -3.96
C THR A 214 -5.78 2.86 -3.93
N ASP A 215 -6.58 3.75 -4.51
CA ASP A 215 -8.03 3.53 -4.64
C ASP A 215 -8.57 4.14 -5.95
N ILE A 216 -9.79 3.75 -6.31
CA ILE A 216 -10.54 4.29 -7.44
C ILE A 216 -11.71 5.11 -6.91
N ILE A 217 -11.93 6.25 -7.53
CA ILE A 217 -13.03 7.16 -7.24
C ILE A 217 -14.06 7.02 -8.35
N SER A 218 -15.23 6.47 -7.99
CA SER A 218 -16.33 6.26 -8.94
C SER A 218 -17.36 7.40 -8.88
N ASN A 219 -17.42 8.16 -7.78
CA ASN A 219 -18.33 9.30 -7.63
C ASN A 219 -17.86 10.26 -6.53
N GLY A 220 -18.52 11.41 -6.42
CA GLY A 220 -18.18 12.46 -5.45
C GLY A 220 -18.28 12.04 -3.99
N GLU A 221 -19.25 11.21 -3.61
CA GLU A 221 -19.41 10.78 -2.22
C GLU A 221 -18.30 9.81 -1.80
N GLU A 222 -17.97 8.87 -2.68
CA GLU A 222 -16.84 7.95 -2.50
C GLU A 222 -15.52 8.72 -2.44
N ALA A 223 -15.34 9.71 -3.30
CA ALA A 223 -14.17 10.60 -3.30
C ALA A 223 -13.97 11.25 -1.92
N VAL A 224 -15.02 11.85 -1.37
CA VAL A 224 -14.99 12.49 -0.05
C VAL A 224 -14.62 11.49 1.04
N LYS A 225 -15.22 10.30 1.04
CA LYS A 225 -14.94 9.24 2.02
C LYS A 225 -13.49 8.78 1.96
N ILE A 226 -12.96 8.50 0.77
CA ILE A 226 -11.57 8.07 0.57
C ILE A 226 -10.62 9.16 1.06
N PHE A 227 -10.80 10.40 0.63
CA PHE A 227 -9.93 11.52 1.03
C PHE A 227 -9.93 11.73 2.54
N HIS A 228 -11.11 11.72 3.18
CA HIS A 228 -11.21 11.85 4.63
C HIS A 228 -10.49 10.71 5.34
N ASN A 229 -10.70 9.46 4.93
CA ASN A 229 -10.00 8.31 5.51
C ASN A 229 -8.48 8.44 5.38
N LEU A 230 -7.97 8.83 4.20
CA LEU A 230 -6.54 9.05 4.00
C LEU A 230 -6.01 10.19 4.87
N PHE A 231 -6.76 11.27 5.02
CA PHE A 231 -6.40 12.43 5.84
C PHE A 231 -6.39 12.08 7.33
N ASP A 232 -7.43 11.43 7.84
CA ASP A 232 -7.55 11.02 9.24
C ASP A 232 -6.46 10.03 9.64
N LYS A 233 -6.17 9.03 8.79
CA LYS A 233 -5.05 8.11 9.03
C LYS A 233 -3.70 8.82 9.13
N SER A 234 -3.51 9.90 8.39
CA SER A 234 -2.27 10.70 8.45
C SER A 234 -2.08 11.38 9.81
N LYS A 235 -3.20 11.72 10.47
CA LYS A 235 -3.20 12.28 11.84
C LYS A 235 -2.94 11.23 12.91
N GLN A 236 -3.09 9.94 12.59
CA GLN A 236 -2.83 8.82 13.50
C GLN A 236 -1.40 8.30 13.42
N VAL A 237 -0.53 8.87 12.59
CA VAL A 237 0.88 8.46 12.47
C VAL A 237 1.64 8.77 13.76
N ILE A 238 2.26 7.76 14.35
CA ILE A 238 3.07 7.88 15.58
C ILE A 238 4.54 7.55 15.36
N MET A 239 4.87 6.88 14.24
CA MET A 239 6.23 6.51 13.89
C MET A 239 6.55 6.92 12.44
N THR A 240 7.76 7.42 12.24
CA THR A 240 8.27 7.88 10.94
C THR A 240 9.62 7.22 10.60
N ASN A 241 10.04 7.32 9.34
CA ASN A 241 11.26 6.70 8.79
C ASN A 241 11.38 5.21 9.14
N VAL A 242 10.25 4.49 9.09
CA VAL A 242 10.19 3.09 9.48
C VAL A 242 10.77 2.20 8.37
N LYS A 243 11.81 1.44 8.68
CA LYS A 243 12.48 0.53 7.73
C LYS A 243 12.55 -0.88 8.31
N LEU A 244 11.97 -1.83 7.60
CA LEU A 244 12.11 -3.27 7.90
C LEU A 244 13.34 -3.81 7.17
N ARG A 245 14.35 -4.21 7.92
CA ARG A 245 15.58 -4.84 7.44
C ARG A 245 15.52 -6.35 7.64
N LEU A 246 15.77 -7.09 6.58
CA LEU A 246 16.11 -8.50 6.61
C LEU A 246 17.64 -8.59 6.57
N THR A 247 18.22 -9.19 7.60
CA THR A 247 19.68 -9.31 7.77
C THR A 247 20.00 -10.73 8.18
N GLU A 248 21.30 -11.08 8.17
CA GLU A 248 21.76 -12.41 8.59
C GLU A 248 20.99 -13.55 7.87
N ILE A 249 20.60 -13.32 6.60
CA ILE A 249 19.82 -14.30 5.82
C ILE A 249 20.72 -15.51 5.59
N SER A 250 20.31 -16.68 6.07
CA SER A 250 21.12 -17.90 6.00
C SER A 250 21.56 -18.20 4.55
N PRO A 251 22.81 -18.62 4.28
CA PRO A 251 23.29 -18.93 2.93
C PRO A 251 22.48 -20.00 2.20
N LEU A 252 21.77 -20.85 2.93
CA LEU A 252 20.89 -21.89 2.38
C LEU A 252 19.50 -21.37 1.99
N VAL A 253 19.22 -20.09 2.24
CA VAL A 253 17.92 -19.46 2.00
C VAL A 253 17.98 -18.61 0.75
N ARG A 254 16.93 -18.67 -0.07
CA ARG A 254 16.69 -17.76 -1.18
C ARG A 254 15.29 -17.16 -1.03
N ILE A 255 15.22 -15.83 -1.03
CA ILE A 255 13.96 -15.10 -1.07
C ILE A 255 13.72 -14.71 -2.53
N THR A 256 12.58 -15.10 -3.10
CA THR A 256 12.28 -14.81 -4.52
C THR A 256 11.39 -13.59 -4.66
N ASP A 257 10.25 -13.62 -4.01
CA ASP A 257 9.18 -12.65 -4.15
C ASP A 257 8.77 -12.13 -2.77
N HIS A 258 8.30 -10.90 -2.73
CA HIS A 258 7.81 -10.30 -1.50
C HIS A 258 6.55 -9.48 -1.75
N TYR A 259 5.74 -9.41 -0.71
CA TYR A 259 4.39 -8.90 -0.78
C TYR A 259 4.05 -8.12 0.49
N ARG A 260 3.15 -7.15 0.35
CA ARG A 260 2.44 -6.52 1.47
C ARG A 260 1.04 -7.10 1.55
N GLY A 261 0.62 -7.56 2.72
CA GLY A 261 -0.74 -8.05 2.93
C GLY A 261 -1.63 -7.13 3.74
N THR A 262 -1.08 -6.28 4.61
CA THR A 262 -1.81 -5.23 5.33
C THR A 262 -0.96 -3.95 5.39
N PRO A 263 -1.57 -2.74 5.38
CA PRO A 263 -3.01 -2.43 5.31
C PRO A 263 -3.64 -2.52 3.92
N GLU A 264 -2.83 -2.75 2.89
CA GLU A 264 -3.29 -2.92 1.52
C GLU A 264 -2.48 -4.03 0.85
N LYS A 265 -3.15 -4.89 0.08
CA LYS A 265 -2.47 -6.01 -0.60
C LYS A 265 -1.72 -5.51 -1.82
N LYS A 266 -0.40 -5.70 -1.83
CA LYS A 266 0.47 -5.33 -2.96
C LYS A 266 1.50 -6.41 -3.23
N TYR A 267 1.73 -6.69 -4.51
CA TYR A 267 2.94 -7.38 -4.93
C TYR A 267 4.08 -6.35 -5.01
N LEU A 268 5.15 -6.58 -4.27
CA LEU A 268 6.27 -5.64 -4.18
C LEU A 268 7.41 -6.02 -5.15
N GLY A 269 7.25 -7.12 -5.90
CA GLY A 269 8.22 -7.61 -6.86
C GLY A 269 9.17 -8.66 -6.29
N LYS A 270 10.24 -8.91 -7.05
CA LYS A 270 11.31 -9.81 -6.63
C LYS A 270 12.19 -9.16 -5.57
N ALA A 271 12.52 -9.90 -4.52
CA ALA A 271 13.41 -9.40 -3.47
C ALA A 271 14.86 -9.31 -4.01
N LYS A 272 15.37 -8.09 -4.18
CA LYS A 272 16.74 -7.82 -4.62
C LYS A 272 17.69 -7.87 -3.43
N ILE A 273 18.07 -9.07 -3.01
CA ILE A 273 18.99 -9.28 -1.88
C ILE A 273 20.39 -8.75 -2.24
N SER A 274 20.99 -7.96 -1.35
CA SER A 274 22.34 -7.39 -1.53
C SER A 274 23.44 -8.45 -1.47
N SER A 275 24.67 -8.08 -1.82
CA SER A 275 25.86 -8.93 -1.67
C SER A 275 26.08 -9.38 -0.21
N ASP A 276 25.74 -8.51 0.74
CA ASP A 276 25.85 -8.79 2.18
C ASP A 276 24.67 -9.60 2.72
N ARG A 277 23.81 -10.11 1.82
CA ARG A 277 22.61 -10.88 2.12
C ARG A 277 21.61 -10.10 2.98
N GLU A 278 21.44 -8.82 2.64
CA GLU A 278 20.47 -7.94 3.29
C GLU A 278 19.38 -7.49 2.32
N TYR A 279 18.25 -7.12 2.89
CA TYR A 279 17.15 -6.53 2.14
C TYR A 279 16.40 -5.52 2.99
N VAL A 280 15.99 -4.40 2.42
CA VAL A 280 15.30 -3.33 3.14
C VAL A 280 13.97 -3.04 2.48
N ILE A 281 12.93 -2.99 3.31
CA ILE A 281 11.60 -2.54 2.92
C ILE A 281 11.33 -1.23 3.63
N ASN A 282 11.00 -0.21 2.85
CA ASN A 282 10.53 1.06 3.39
C ASN A 282 9.06 0.94 3.80
N ILE A 283 8.79 1.02 5.10
CA ILE A 283 7.42 1.15 5.64
C ILE A 283 7.05 2.64 5.72
N GLY A 284 8.04 3.54 5.85
CA GLY A 284 7.82 4.97 5.88
C GLY A 284 7.17 5.41 7.19
N GLN A 285 5.84 5.38 7.25
CA GLN A 285 5.04 5.87 8.37
C GLN A 285 4.17 4.73 8.91
N ILE A 286 3.95 4.69 10.22
CA ILE A 286 3.04 3.73 10.88
C ILE A 286 2.01 4.50 11.72
N GLU A 287 0.73 4.23 11.48
CA GLU A 287 -0.37 4.72 12.32
C GLU A 287 -0.51 3.93 13.63
N LYS A 288 -1.02 4.59 14.67
CA LYS A 288 -1.16 4.09 16.05
C LYS A 288 -1.73 2.68 16.13
N ASP A 289 -2.79 2.42 15.38
CA ASP A 289 -3.53 1.15 15.46
C ASP A 289 -3.32 0.26 14.24
N GLN A 290 -2.34 0.53 13.38
CA GLN A 290 -2.18 -0.18 12.11
C GLN A 290 -1.18 -1.35 12.21
N LEU A 291 -1.62 -2.54 11.77
CA LEU A 291 -0.75 -3.68 11.54
C LEU A 291 -0.26 -3.72 10.09
N TYR A 292 1.06 -3.88 9.92
CA TYR A 292 1.69 -4.13 8.63
C TYR A 292 2.14 -5.58 8.52
N ASN A 293 1.74 -6.27 7.47
CA ASN A 293 2.13 -7.65 7.20
C ASN A 293 2.87 -7.74 5.89
N PHE A 294 4.05 -8.36 5.93
CA PHE A 294 4.83 -8.69 4.76
C PHE A 294 4.92 -10.20 4.62
N TYR A 295 4.85 -10.69 3.39
CA TYR A 295 5.01 -12.10 3.06
C TYR A 295 6.16 -12.28 2.08
N PHE A 296 6.91 -13.36 2.26
CA PHE A 296 8.08 -13.69 1.47
C PHE A 296 7.97 -15.12 0.97
N ASN A 297 8.15 -15.32 -0.34
CA ASN A 297 8.39 -16.64 -0.90
C ASN A 297 9.84 -17.02 -0.65
N VAL A 298 10.04 -18.08 0.13
CA VAL A 298 11.34 -18.50 0.60
C VAL A 298 11.61 -19.94 0.19
N THR A 299 12.69 -20.18 -0.54
CA THR A 299 13.25 -21.50 -0.77
C THR A 299 14.36 -21.76 0.25
N VAL A 300 14.27 -22.85 0.99
CA VAL A 300 15.31 -23.33 1.92
C VAL A 300 15.96 -24.58 1.33
N SER A 301 17.25 -24.49 1.05
CA SER A 301 18.04 -25.64 0.63
C SER A 301 18.28 -26.58 1.81
N SER A 302 17.86 -27.82 1.68
CA SER A 302 18.10 -28.87 2.68
C SER A 302 19.21 -29.84 2.25
N ARG A 303 20.08 -29.45 1.31
CA ARG A 303 21.20 -30.28 0.79
C ARG A 303 22.22 -30.73 1.86
N VAL A 304 22.07 -30.19 3.06
CA VAL A 304 22.78 -30.61 4.26
C VAL A 304 21.74 -31.20 5.21
N ASN A 305 22.05 -32.32 5.88
CA ASN A 305 21.17 -32.94 6.88
C ASN A 305 20.99 -32.03 8.12
N LEU A 306 20.15 -31.01 7.98
CA LEU A 306 19.81 -30.06 9.02
C LEU A 306 18.91 -30.73 10.07
N LYS A 307 19.15 -30.45 11.35
CA LYS A 307 18.34 -30.96 12.46
C LYS A 307 18.13 -29.86 13.50
N GLY A 308 16.93 -29.81 14.06
CA GLY A 308 16.57 -28.86 15.10
C GLY A 308 16.27 -27.46 14.55
N PRO A 309 16.30 -26.43 15.41
CA PRO A 309 16.04 -25.05 15.02
C PRO A 309 17.00 -24.56 13.94
N PHE A 310 16.45 -23.90 12.93
CA PHE A 310 17.17 -23.31 11.82
C PHE A 310 16.74 -21.86 11.63
N ASN A 311 17.70 -20.95 11.71
CA ASN A 311 17.48 -19.52 11.52
C ASN A 311 17.40 -19.24 10.03
N ILE A 312 16.25 -18.75 9.57
CA ILE A 312 16.02 -18.34 8.18
C ILE A 312 16.71 -16.99 7.93
N MET A 313 16.40 -16.01 8.78
CA MET A 313 16.90 -14.64 8.73
C MET A 313 16.60 -13.93 10.04
N LYS A 314 17.28 -12.81 10.27
CA LYS A 314 16.93 -11.83 11.31
C LYS A 314 16.14 -10.68 10.70
N THR A 315 15.05 -10.31 11.34
CA THR A 315 14.24 -9.14 10.99
C THR A 315 14.53 -8.04 12.00
N ALA A 316 14.84 -6.83 11.54
CA ALA A 316 15.01 -5.66 12.39
C ALA A 316 14.16 -4.51 11.85
N VAL A 317 13.54 -3.73 12.72
CA VAL A 317 12.78 -2.53 12.33
C VAL A 317 13.47 -1.33 12.95
N GLU A 318 13.90 -0.39 12.10
CA GLU A 318 14.39 0.94 12.46
C GLU A 318 13.26 1.95 12.34
N TYR A 319 13.12 2.87 13.29
CA TYR A 319 12.05 3.86 13.32
C TYR A 319 12.39 5.06 14.19
N CYS A 320 11.69 6.17 13.98
CA CYS A 320 11.67 7.34 14.84
C CYS A 320 10.27 7.53 15.45
N ILE A 321 10.21 8.07 16.68
CA ILE A 321 8.97 8.53 17.32
C ILE A 321 9.17 10.01 17.66
N PRO A 322 8.86 10.94 16.74
CA PRO A 322 9.17 12.36 16.92
C PRO A 322 8.67 12.92 18.25
N ASP A 323 7.40 12.65 18.58
CA ASP A 323 6.73 13.15 19.79
C ASP A 323 7.27 12.62 21.12
N MET A 324 8.11 11.57 21.11
CA MET A 324 8.69 10.99 22.34
C MET A 324 10.20 11.08 22.39
N TYR A 325 10.87 10.86 21.26
CA TYR A 325 12.31 10.70 21.19
C TYR A 325 12.98 11.65 20.18
N GLY A 326 12.22 12.53 19.50
CA GLY A 326 12.69 13.31 18.36
C GLY A 326 13.20 12.41 17.24
N ASP A 327 14.28 12.82 16.58
CA ASP A 327 14.89 12.08 15.46
C ASP A 327 15.77 10.88 15.87
N LYS A 328 15.72 10.47 17.14
CA LYS A 328 16.52 9.33 17.61
C LYS A 328 15.98 8.02 17.04
N VAL A 329 16.78 7.39 16.19
CA VAL A 329 16.49 6.06 15.64
C VAL A 329 16.48 5.01 16.75
N LYS A 330 15.39 4.25 16.81
CA LYS A 330 15.22 3.06 17.64
C LYS A 330 15.27 1.82 16.78
N THR A 331 15.58 0.68 17.39
CA THR A 331 15.62 -0.61 16.69
C THR A 331 15.00 -1.71 17.56
N ASN A 332 14.15 -2.53 16.95
CA ASN A 332 13.74 -3.83 17.52
C ASN A 332 14.08 -4.93 16.53
N ALA A 333 14.42 -6.14 17.00
CA ALA A 333 14.76 -7.26 16.14
C ALA A 333 14.15 -8.58 16.63
N ASN A 334 13.86 -9.46 15.67
CA ASN A 334 13.39 -10.82 15.90
C ASN A 334 14.09 -11.79 14.93
N VAL A 335 14.12 -13.08 15.25
CA VAL A 335 14.71 -14.11 14.37
C VAL A 335 13.61 -15.00 13.85
N VAL A 336 13.58 -15.19 12.52
CA VAL A 336 12.67 -16.15 11.89
C VAL A 336 13.29 -17.53 11.99
N VAL A 337 12.63 -18.44 12.71
CA VAL A 337 13.11 -19.80 12.95
C VAL A 337 12.09 -20.82 12.42
N VAL A 338 12.61 -21.87 11.81
CA VAL A 338 11.88 -23.11 11.48
C VAL A 338 12.59 -24.29 12.12
N GLU A 339 11.92 -25.43 12.28
CA GLU A 339 12.52 -26.63 12.89
C GLU A 339 12.66 -27.74 11.85
N PHE A 340 13.88 -28.24 11.64
CA PHE A 340 14.14 -29.41 10.80
C PHE A 340 14.06 -30.71 11.58
N GLY A 341 13.42 -31.71 11.00
CA GLY A 341 13.30 -33.05 11.58
C GLY A 341 13.10 -34.14 10.54
N THR A 342 12.97 -35.38 11.00
CA THR A 342 12.76 -36.57 10.14
C THR A 342 11.31 -37.07 10.15
N ASP A 343 10.43 -36.45 10.95
CA ASP A 343 9.03 -36.84 11.05
C ASP A 343 8.19 -36.20 9.92
N SER A 344 7.80 -37.04 8.96
CA SER A 344 6.94 -36.65 7.84
C SER A 344 5.51 -36.27 8.23
N ARG A 345 5.03 -36.64 9.43
CA ARG A 345 3.72 -36.19 9.91
C ARG A 345 3.78 -34.74 10.35
N ARG A 346 4.80 -34.37 11.13
CA ARG A 346 4.99 -33.00 11.61
C ARG A 346 5.24 -32.03 10.46
N SER A 347 5.95 -32.45 9.41
CA SER A 347 6.20 -31.61 8.22
C SER A 347 4.97 -31.33 7.35
N ARG A 348 3.84 -31.99 7.60
CA ARG A 348 2.55 -31.70 6.96
C ARG A 348 1.73 -30.64 7.69
N TYR A 349 2.13 -30.24 8.89
CA TYR A 349 1.48 -29.15 9.62
C TYR A 349 1.58 -27.85 8.81
N ARG A 350 0.47 -27.11 8.77
CA ARG A 350 0.35 -25.82 8.08
C ARG A 350 -0.25 -24.79 9.01
N VAL A 351 0.30 -23.58 9.01
CA VAL A 351 -0.30 -22.42 9.66
C VAL A 351 -1.31 -21.82 8.70
N GLY A 352 -2.57 -22.22 8.85
CA GLY A 352 -3.65 -21.93 7.90
C GLY A 352 -3.86 -20.43 7.63
N ASP A 353 -3.73 -19.58 8.64
CA ASP A 353 -3.93 -18.13 8.47
C ASP A 353 -2.85 -17.50 7.58
N ILE A 354 -1.59 -17.92 7.71
CA ILE A 354 -0.50 -17.45 6.84
C ILE A 354 -0.77 -17.89 5.41
N GLU A 355 -1.17 -19.14 5.18
CA GLU A 355 -1.46 -19.65 3.84
C GLU A 355 -2.66 -18.95 3.20
N ARG A 356 -3.76 -18.81 3.95
CA ARG A 356 -4.97 -18.16 3.46
C ARG A 356 -4.69 -16.70 3.09
N ASN A 357 -4.06 -15.96 3.98
CA ASN A 357 -3.76 -14.54 3.76
C ASN A 357 -2.76 -14.36 2.61
N PHE A 358 -1.73 -15.20 2.53
CA PHE A 358 -0.76 -15.15 1.42
C PHE A 358 -1.44 -15.37 0.07
N LYS A 359 -2.32 -16.38 -0.04
CA LYS A 359 -3.06 -16.63 -1.29
C LYS A 359 -3.84 -15.40 -1.76
N MET A 360 -4.43 -14.63 -0.85
CA MET A 360 -5.12 -13.38 -1.22
C MET A 360 -4.17 -12.38 -1.85
N VAL A 361 -2.96 -12.25 -1.31
CA VAL A 361 -1.97 -11.28 -1.80
C VAL A 361 -1.30 -11.77 -3.08
N GLU A 362 -1.18 -13.09 -3.27
CA GLU A 362 -0.59 -13.67 -4.49
C GLU A 362 -1.38 -13.32 -5.75
N ILE A 363 -2.70 -13.07 -5.65
CA ILE A 363 -3.53 -12.54 -6.73
C ILE A 363 -2.85 -11.34 -7.40
N LYS A 364 -2.23 -10.44 -6.62
CA LYS A 364 -1.56 -9.23 -7.13
C LYS A 364 -0.45 -9.52 -8.12
N ARG A 365 0.33 -10.59 -7.91
CA ARG A 365 1.37 -11.00 -8.86
C ARG A 365 0.73 -11.50 -10.16
N TYR A 366 -0.35 -12.28 -10.08
CA TYR A 366 -1.02 -12.78 -11.27
C TYR A 366 -1.70 -11.66 -12.06
N GLU A 367 -2.25 -10.64 -11.40
CA GLU A 367 -2.80 -9.44 -12.06
C GLU A 367 -1.73 -8.69 -12.87
N ASP A 368 -0.55 -8.48 -12.29
CA ASP A 368 0.60 -7.89 -12.99
C ASP A 368 1.02 -8.72 -14.21
N GLU A 369 1.17 -10.04 -14.01
CA GLU A 369 1.56 -10.94 -15.09
C GLU A 369 0.50 -10.99 -16.21
N ILE A 370 -0.80 -10.93 -15.89
CA ILE A 370 -1.88 -10.91 -16.89
C ILE A 370 -1.78 -9.66 -17.77
N GLU A 371 -1.57 -8.48 -17.18
CA GLU A 371 -1.43 -7.24 -17.95
C GLU A 371 -0.18 -7.24 -18.83
N GLU A 372 0.94 -7.79 -18.34
CA GLU A 372 2.18 -7.93 -19.12
C GLU A 372 2.00 -8.96 -20.25
N ASP A 373 1.53 -10.16 -19.93
CA ASP A 373 1.32 -11.25 -20.91
C ASP A 373 0.28 -10.86 -21.96
N SER A 374 -0.74 -10.07 -21.59
CA SER A 374 -1.73 -9.56 -22.56
C SER A 374 -1.13 -8.57 -23.55
N LYS A 375 -0.13 -7.76 -23.16
CA LYS A 375 0.58 -6.85 -24.07
C LYS A 375 1.49 -7.62 -25.02
N ASP A 376 2.10 -8.69 -24.52
CA ASP A 376 2.98 -9.56 -25.30
C ASP A 376 2.22 -10.55 -26.19
N GLY A 377 0.89 -10.57 -26.13
CA GLY A 377 0.04 -11.49 -26.89
C GLY A 377 0.13 -12.95 -26.42
N ASN A 378 0.54 -13.19 -25.17
CA ASN A 378 0.69 -14.53 -24.60
C ASN A 378 -0.63 -15.04 -23.98
N ASP A 379 -1.59 -15.32 -24.84
CA ASP A 379 -2.94 -15.77 -24.46
C ASP A 379 -2.95 -16.95 -23.49
N ALA A 380 -2.04 -17.91 -23.68
CA ALA A 380 -1.99 -19.12 -22.86
C ALA A 380 -1.65 -18.79 -21.40
N ARG A 381 -0.72 -17.85 -21.18
CA ARG A 381 -0.37 -17.39 -19.84
C ARG A 381 -1.46 -16.53 -19.22
N VAL A 382 -2.10 -15.64 -19.99
CA VAL A 382 -3.24 -14.84 -19.53
C VAL A 382 -4.36 -15.75 -19.03
N ILE A 383 -4.77 -16.74 -19.83
CA ILE A 383 -5.84 -17.68 -19.45
C ILE A 383 -5.46 -18.49 -18.20
N ASN A 384 -4.22 -18.99 -18.13
CA ASN A 384 -3.76 -19.77 -16.98
C ASN A 384 -3.77 -18.93 -15.70
N ASN A 385 -3.25 -17.71 -15.75
CA ASN A 385 -3.21 -16.83 -14.59
C ASN A 385 -4.62 -16.38 -14.16
N LEU A 386 -5.54 -16.11 -15.09
CA LEU A 386 -6.96 -15.87 -14.75
C LEU A 386 -7.58 -17.08 -14.05
N GLN A 387 -7.34 -18.30 -14.54
CA GLN A 387 -7.81 -19.52 -13.90
C GLN A 387 -7.22 -19.73 -12.50
N ARG A 388 -5.94 -19.38 -12.28
CA ARG A 388 -5.30 -19.43 -10.96
C ARG A 388 -5.96 -18.45 -9.99
N ILE A 389 -6.20 -17.21 -10.42
CA ILE A 389 -6.92 -16.22 -9.61
C ILE A 389 -8.31 -16.75 -9.24
N ILE A 390 -9.09 -17.25 -10.21
CA ILE A 390 -10.42 -17.80 -9.96
C ILE A 390 -10.35 -18.94 -8.93
N GLY A 391 -9.40 -19.88 -9.07
CA GLY A 391 -9.24 -20.98 -8.11
C GLY A 391 -8.85 -20.51 -6.70
N ILE A 392 -8.08 -19.43 -6.59
CA ILE A 392 -7.80 -18.78 -5.30
C ILE A 392 -9.08 -18.17 -4.73
N CYS A 393 -9.84 -17.42 -5.53
CA CYS A 393 -11.08 -16.78 -5.08
C CYS A 393 -12.14 -17.80 -4.65
N GLU A 394 -12.26 -18.94 -5.35
CA GLU A 394 -13.11 -20.08 -4.98
C GLU A 394 -12.67 -20.72 -3.66
N TYR A 395 -11.37 -20.93 -3.47
CA TYR A 395 -10.81 -21.42 -2.20
C TYR A 395 -11.13 -20.48 -1.03
N LEU A 396 -11.12 -19.17 -1.27
CA LEU A 396 -11.40 -18.13 -0.28
C LEU A 396 -12.89 -17.81 -0.12
N LYS A 397 -13.76 -18.33 -0.99
CA LYS A 397 -15.20 -18.04 -1.05
C LYS A 397 -15.52 -16.55 -1.24
N ASN A 398 -14.76 -15.87 -2.10
CA ASN A 398 -15.03 -14.47 -2.46
C ASN A 398 -15.87 -14.40 -3.74
N GLU A 399 -17.20 -14.46 -3.61
CA GLU A 399 -18.14 -14.51 -4.74
C GLU A 399 -18.07 -13.31 -5.68
N GLU A 400 -17.77 -12.12 -5.15
CA GLU A 400 -17.60 -10.90 -5.95
C GLU A 400 -16.42 -11.05 -6.92
N LEU A 401 -15.24 -11.41 -6.41
CA LEU A 401 -14.06 -11.62 -7.25
C LEU A 401 -14.22 -12.85 -8.16
N ILE A 402 -14.87 -13.93 -7.71
CA ILE A 402 -15.15 -15.10 -8.56
C ILE A 402 -15.94 -14.66 -9.81
N THR A 403 -17.03 -13.91 -9.60
CA THR A 403 -17.87 -13.40 -10.68
C THR A 403 -17.08 -12.45 -11.58
N GLY A 404 -16.33 -11.53 -10.97
CA GLY A 404 -15.50 -10.56 -11.68
C GLY A 404 -14.48 -11.22 -12.63
N TYR A 405 -13.63 -12.13 -12.14
CA TYR A 405 -12.60 -12.74 -12.99
C TYR A 405 -13.15 -13.80 -13.96
N LYS A 406 -14.26 -14.48 -13.64
CA LYS A 406 -14.93 -15.37 -14.60
C LYS A 406 -15.44 -14.58 -15.81
N GLY A 407 -16.06 -13.43 -15.58
CA GLY A 407 -16.50 -12.53 -16.67
C GLY A 407 -15.33 -12.05 -17.54
N ILE A 408 -14.20 -11.66 -16.93
CA ILE A 408 -12.99 -11.29 -17.68
C ILE A 408 -12.48 -12.47 -18.52
N LEU A 409 -12.42 -13.67 -17.93
CA LEU A 409 -11.94 -14.86 -18.63
C LEU A 409 -12.82 -15.26 -19.82
N GLU A 410 -14.14 -15.19 -19.68
CA GLU A 410 -15.09 -15.48 -20.75
C GLU A 410 -14.90 -14.51 -21.92
N LYS A 411 -14.94 -13.20 -21.63
CA LYS A 411 -14.73 -12.16 -22.65
C LYS A 411 -13.36 -12.24 -23.31
N TYR A 412 -12.30 -12.51 -22.53
CA TYR A 412 -10.94 -12.66 -23.08
C TYR A 412 -10.85 -13.85 -24.05
N ARG A 413 -11.57 -14.95 -23.80
CA ARG A 413 -11.57 -16.11 -24.71
C ARG A 413 -12.22 -15.79 -26.05
N GLU A 414 -13.24 -14.96 -26.06
CA GLU A 414 -13.97 -14.55 -27.27
C GLU A 414 -13.23 -13.48 -28.05
N GLU A 415 -12.79 -12.43 -27.37
CA GLU A 415 -12.28 -11.20 -28.00
C GLU A 415 -10.76 -11.15 -28.09
N LYS A 416 -10.05 -12.00 -27.34
CA LYS A 416 -8.58 -11.95 -27.18
C LYS A 416 -8.08 -10.57 -26.72
N LYS A 417 -8.92 -9.89 -25.95
CA LYS A 417 -8.67 -8.55 -25.43
C LYS A 417 -9.05 -8.50 -23.97
N LEU A 418 -8.17 -7.91 -23.15
CA LEU A 418 -8.44 -7.71 -21.73
C LEU A 418 -9.43 -6.55 -21.54
N ASP A 419 -10.48 -6.79 -20.77
CA ASP A 419 -11.39 -5.75 -20.33
C ASP A 419 -10.74 -4.95 -19.18
N MET A 420 -10.06 -3.86 -19.53
CA MET A 420 -9.32 -3.06 -18.56
C MET A 420 -10.21 -2.41 -17.51
N SER A 421 -11.46 -2.05 -17.86
CA SER A 421 -12.38 -1.47 -16.89
C SER A 421 -12.72 -2.47 -15.79
N LYS A 422 -13.07 -3.72 -16.17
CA LYS A 422 -13.36 -4.78 -15.20
C LYS A 422 -12.10 -5.23 -14.46
N MET A 423 -10.95 -5.22 -15.14
CA MET A 423 -9.66 -5.53 -14.51
C MET A 423 -9.35 -4.52 -13.40
N ASN A 424 -9.46 -3.21 -13.68
CA ASN A 424 -9.24 -2.14 -12.71
C ASN A 424 -10.18 -2.25 -11.51
N GLU A 425 -11.47 -2.50 -11.74
CA GLU A 425 -12.47 -2.71 -10.68
C GLU A 425 -12.09 -3.89 -9.77
N ASN A 426 -11.85 -5.07 -10.35
CA ASN A 426 -11.48 -6.27 -9.58
C ASN A 426 -10.15 -6.07 -8.85
N ARG A 427 -9.21 -5.36 -9.48
CA ARG A 427 -7.89 -5.06 -8.91
C ARG A 427 -8.02 -4.12 -7.70
N ASN A 428 -8.87 -3.10 -7.77
CA ASN A 428 -9.20 -2.26 -6.63
C ASN A 428 -9.92 -3.05 -5.52
N THR A 429 -10.86 -3.94 -5.86
CA THR A 429 -11.50 -4.80 -4.85
C THR A 429 -10.49 -5.76 -4.20
N SER A 430 -9.54 -6.30 -4.96
CA SER A 430 -8.57 -7.27 -4.45
C SER A 430 -7.48 -6.64 -3.56
N THR A 431 -7.18 -5.33 -3.71
CA THR A 431 -6.28 -4.59 -2.79
C THR A 431 -6.90 -4.49 -1.39
N LYS A 432 -8.21 -4.23 -1.31
CA LYS A 432 -8.98 -3.97 -0.09
C LYS A 432 -9.02 -5.19 0.83
N ILE A 433 -8.83 -4.97 2.12
CA ILE A 433 -8.81 -6.04 3.14
C ILE A 433 -10.19 -6.07 3.81
N GLY A 434 -10.73 -7.27 4.06
CA GLY A 434 -12.05 -7.42 4.67
C GLY A 434 -12.14 -6.97 6.13
N ASP A 435 -11.00 -6.86 6.81
CA ASP A 435 -10.78 -6.19 8.08
C ASP A 435 -9.68 -5.16 7.80
N ASP A 436 -9.82 -3.91 8.20
CA ASP A 436 -9.00 -2.76 7.78
C ASP A 436 -7.51 -2.81 8.24
N GLY A 437 -7.09 -3.97 8.76
CA GLY A 437 -5.78 -4.23 9.30
C GLY A 437 -5.54 -3.46 10.59
N LEU A 438 -6.57 -2.92 11.22
CA LEU A 438 -6.46 -2.33 12.54
C LEU A 438 -6.24 -3.41 13.59
N ILE A 439 -5.45 -3.07 14.59
CA ILE A 439 -5.22 -3.93 15.74
C ILE A 439 -6.48 -3.83 16.61
N ASN A 440 -7.41 -4.78 16.43
CA ASN A 440 -8.60 -4.91 17.28
C ASN A 440 -8.20 -4.84 18.76
N LEU A 441 -8.82 -3.92 19.49
CA LEU A 441 -8.63 -3.75 20.92
C LEU A 441 -9.26 -4.94 21.67
N PRO A 442 -8.56 -5.55 22.64
CA PRO A 442 -9.17 -5.84 23.91
C PRO A 442 -8.75 -4.71 24.85
N LEU A 443 -9.48 -3.60 24.83
CA LEU A 443 -9.41 -2.60 25.91
C LEU A 443 -10.68 -2.74 26.75
N ASP A 444 -10.76 -3.89 27.41
CA ASP A 444 -11.18 -4.02 28.81
C ASP A 444 -11.31 -5.50 29.17
N ILE A 445 -10.45 -5.98 30.06
CA ILE A 445 -10.74 -7.19 30.85
C ILE A 445 -11.18 -6.78 32.27
N GLU A 446 -11.27 -5.47 32.58
CA GLU A 446 -11.71 -4.99 33.89
C GLU A 446 -13.17 -4.51 33.92
N SER A 447 -13.82 -4.15 32.79
CA SER A 447 -15.26 -3.79 32.78
C SER A 447 -16.25 -4.95 32.61
N ILE A 448 -15.80 -6.20 32.64
CA ILE A 448 -16.68 -7.39 32.68
C ILE A 448 -16.87 -7.92 34.13
N PHE A 449 -16.18 -7.34 35.12
CA PHE A 449 -16.33 -7.73 36.54
C PHE A 449 -16.63 -6.58 37.51
N GLU A 450 -16.99 -5.38 37.02
CA GLU A 450 -17.53 -4.30 37.85
C GLU A 450 -18.89 -3.84 37.32
N ASP A 451 -19.89 -4.73 37.42
CA ASP A 451 -21.31 -4.45 37.74
C ASP A 451 -22.18 -5.64 37.31
N GLN A 452 -22.13 -6.75 38.07
CA GLN A 452 -23.27 -7.50 38.63
C GLN A 452 -22.84 -8.77 39.36
#